data_AF-A0AAN8AYI1-F1
#
_entry.id   AF-A0AAN8AYI1-F1
#
_cell.length_a   1.000
_cell.length_b   1.000
_cell.length_c   1.000
_cell.angle_alpha   90.00
_cell.angle_beta   90.00
_cell.angle_gamma   90.00
#
_symmetry.space_group_name_H-M   'P 1'
#
loop_
_entity.id
_entity.type
_entity.pdbx_description
1 polymer ?
#
loop_
_entity_poly.entity_id
_entity_poly.type
_entity_poly.pdbx_seq_one_letter_code
_entity_poly.pdbx_strand_id
1 'polypeptide(L)'
;MSRNWAYSQQQRLMSQRQNQEQHRQEEAGRVDRERQQKAGLRHEDSFERKRFLRQVKEELRDREVEAAIIKTEEERTTRKKQLEQEERLANELARINCEAQREEKMRQHIKENSLELRELESKLKSAYLNKERAAQIAEHEAMRLETKRAEADLGRKMKSEHERAAAEKQKLEQKQHEELVRYQRELELQLMEKERKRHEAYEEFLKEKLMVDEIVRKIYHEDQMERQLKLEKVRATQQHIEEFKMQQAEWRHMELERMEAENKRIKEFASQQEHQEESKMAKLKEREEAKEHLHKILSEKMEEKRQHREEMERVREELHSEEQEEAHRQREIEEMEKKIRQRLVMQQTCQEQMAFKEMRRQAEKEEEEAFRKIMMDKFAEDDRLEQMNAQKKRMKQLEHKREVEKLIEDRRRQHEADMELEAKEQAIEQERQALRRQIIEEERQRLLKRHATQLLGYLPKGLLVEDDLKHFDEDFRKNFEKRQADIFSEDDWDQ
;
A
#
# COMPACT_ATOMS: atom_id res chain seq x y z
N MET A 1 -84.40 130.76 -102.45
CA MET A 1 -84.35 129.36 -101.99
C MET A 1 -84.99 129.26 -100.60
N SER A 2 -86.32 129.08 -100.54
CA SER A 2 -87.04 128.91 -99.28
C SER A 2 -87.94 127.67 -99.41
N ARG A 3 -87.43 126.49 -99.01
CA ARG A 3 -88.28 125.32 -98.74
C ARG A 3 -87.68 124.19 -97.88
N ASN A 4 -86.49 124.34 -97.29
CA ASN A 4 -85.84 123.23 -96.56
C ASN A 4 -86.12 123.11 -95.04
N TRP A 5 -87.13 123.78 -94.44
CA TRP A 5 -87.24 123.86 -92.95
C TRP A 5 -88.03 122.73 -92.24
N ALA A 6 -89.18 122.30 -92.79
CA ALA A 6 -90.13 121.41 -92.09
C ALA A 6 -89.67 119.96 -91.95
N TYR A 7 -88.81 119.51 -92.86
CA TYR A 7 -88.20 118.18 -92.77
C TYR A 7 -87.27 118.06 -91.54
N SER A 8 -86.81 119.18 -90.96
CA SER A 8 -85.83 119.16 -89.86
C SER A 8 -86.43 118.91 -88.47
N GLN A 9 -87.75 118.98 -88.28
CA GLN A 9 -88.34 118.85 -86.94
C GLN A 9 -88.71 117.40 -86.58
N GLN A 10 -89.25 116.61 -87.51
CA GLN A 10 -89.57 115.19 -87.28
C GLN A 10 -88.33 114.29 -87.27
N GLN A 11 -87.35 114.62 -88.11
CA GLN A 11 -86.02 114.00 -88.03
C GLN A 11 -85.33 114.28 -86.67
N ARG A 12 -85.65 115.38 -85.98
CA ARG A 12 -85.01 115.75 -84.70
C ARG A 12 -85.42 114.83 -83.54
N LEU A 13 -86.70 114.46 -83.44
CA LEU A 13 -87.24 113.67 -82.32
C LEU A 13 -86.88 112.17 -82.38
N MET A 14 -86.93 111.55 -83.56
CA MET A 14 -86.47 110.15 -83.74
C MET A 14 -84.95 110.05 -83.56
N SER A 15 -84.21 111.03 -84.07
CA SER A 15 -82.78 111.19 -83.78
C SER A 15 -82.54 111.34 -82.28
N GLN A 16 -83.38 112.06 -81.54
CA GLN A 16 -83.24 112.22 -80.08
C GLN A 16 -83.38 110.90 -79.30
N ARG A 17 -84.35 110.03 -79.62
CA ARG A 17 -84.52 108.72 -78.95
C ARG A 17 -83.42 107.73 -79.31
N GLN A 18 -83.06 107.65 -80.59
CA GLN A 18 -81.93 106.83 -81.01
C GLN A 18 -80.64 107.29 -80.34
N ASN A 19 -80.42 108.61 -80.25
CA ASN A 19 -79.30 109.16 -79.51
C ASN A 19 -79.35 108.78 -78.02
N GLN A 20 -80.52 108.73 -77.37
CA GLN A 20 -80.63 108.34 -75.95
C GLN A 20 -80.39 106.85 -75.68
N GLU A 21 -80.85 105.95 -76.54
CA GLU A 21 -80.53 104.51 -76.44
C GLU A 21 -79.08 104.23 -76.79
N GLN A 22 -78.53 104.92 -77.79
CA GLN A 22 -77.10 104.94 -78.09
C GLN A 22 -76.31 105.42 -76.87
N HIS A 23 -76.71 106.53 -76.23
CA HIS A 23 -76.03 107.04 -75.02
C HIS A 23 -76.03 106.03 -73.86
N ARG A 24 -77.15 105.31 -73.65
CA ARG A 24 -77.22 104.28 -72.59
C ARG A 24 -76.39 103.04 -72.91
N GLN A 25 -76.39 102.59 -74.17
CA GLN A 25 -75.53 101.49 -74.61
C GLN A 25 -74.04 101.89 -74.56
N GLU A 26 -73.74 103.14 -74.89
CA GLU A 26 -72.40 103.72 -74.77
C GLU A 26 -71.97 103.83 -73.30
N GLU A 27 -72.86 104.24 -72.39
CA GLU A 27 -72.59 104.31 -70.95
C GLU A 27 -72.42 102.91 -70.32
N ALA A 28 -73.26 101.93 -70.65
CA ALA A 28 -73.10 100.55 -70.19
C ALA A 28 -71.79 99.95 -70.72
N GLY A 29 -71.48 100.17 -72.00
CA GLY A 29 -70.20 99.80 -72.59
C GLY A 29 -69.02 100.52 -71.93
N ARG A 30 -69.18 101.78 -71.51
CA ARG A 30 -68.15 102.52 -70.76
C ARG A 30 -67.92 101.93 -69.38
N VAL A 31 -68.98 101.60 -68.64
CA VAL A 31 -68.88 101.01 -67.29
C VAL A 31 -68.29 99.60 -67.35
N ASP A 32 -68.67 98.76 -68.31
CA ASP A 32 -68.07 97.44 -68.48
C ASP A 32 -66.60 97.53 -68.91
N ARG A 33 -66.24 98.48 -69.79
CA ARG A 33 -64.83 98.79 -70.10
C ARG A 33 -64.07 99.25 -68.87
N GLU A 34 -64.65 100.12 -68.04
CA GLU A 34 -64.02 100.59 -66.81
C GLU A 34 -63.86 99.45 -65.78
N ARG A 35 -64.83 98.53 -65.70
CA ARG A 35 -64.76 97.36 -64.82
C ARG A 35 -63.69 96.36 -65.29
N GLN A 36 -63.60 96.12 -66.61
CA GLN A 36 -62.55 95.30 -67.21
C GLN A 36 -61.17 95.94 -67.01
N GLN A 37 -61.04 97.26 -67.16
CA GLN A 37 -59.81 97.99 -66.88
C GLN A 37 -59.42 97.87 -65.39
N LYS A 38 -60.35 98.08 -64.45
CA LYS A 38 -60.09 97.92 -63.01
C LYS A 38 -59.73 96.49 -62.62
N ALA A 39 -60.33 95.48 -63.25
CA ALA A 39 -59.95 94.09 -63.05
C ALA A 39 -58.57 93.80 -63.64
N GLY A 40 -58.27 94.32 -64.84
CA GLY A 40 -56.96 94.28 -65.49
C GLY A 40 -55.86 94.86 -64.60
N LEU A 41 -56.05 96.08 -64.09
CA LEU A 41 -55.11 96.74 -63.16
C LEU A 41 -54.88 95.93 -61.88
N ARG A 42 -55.92 95.33 -61.29
CA ARG A 42 -55.77 94.45 -60.11
C ARG A 42 -55.03 93.15 -60.44
N HIS A 43 -55.23 92.62 -61.64
CA HIS A 43 -54.51 91.45 -62.12
C HIS A 43 -53.04 91.79 -62.44
N GLU A 44 -52.78 92.98 -62.99
CA GLU A 44 -51.44 93.53 -63.20
C GLU A 44 -50.72 93.73 -61.85
N ASP A 45 -51.33 94.41 -60.88
CA ASP A 45 -50.77 94.57 -59.52
C ASP A 45 -50.53 93.20 -58.86
N SER A 46 -51.43 92.23 -59.03
CA SER A 46 -51.25 90.87 -58.51
C SER A 46 -50.14 90.12 -59.24
N PHE A 47 -49.99 90.33 -60.55
CA PHE A 47 -48.95 89.72 -61.38
C PHE A 47 -47.59 90.31 -61.06
N GLU A 48 -47.48 91.63 -60.90
CA GLU A 48 -46.26 92.33 -60.46
C GLU A 48 -45.86 91.90 -59.05
N ARG A 49 -46.81 91.83 -58.10
CA ARG A 49 -46.54 91.29 -56.75
C ARG A 49 -46.09 89.83 -56.79
N LYS A 50 -46.72 88.98 -57.61
CA LYS A 50 -46.31 87.58 -57.78
C LYS A 50 -44.94 87.46 -58.44
N ARG A 51 -44.61 88.35 -59.38
CA ARG A 51 -43.30 88.42 -60.05
C ARG A 51 -42.22 88.85 -59.07
N PHE A 52 -42.46 89.90 -58.29
CA PHE A 52 -41.56 90.34 -57.23
C PHE A 52 -41.37 89.25 -56.17
N LEU A 53 -42.45 88.62 -55.71
CA LEU A 53 -42.35 87.49 -54.77
C LEU A 53 -41.61 86.29 -55.37
N ARG A 54 -41.74 86.03 -56.67
CA ARG A 54 -40.97 84.99 -57.35
C ARG A 54 -39.49 85.34 -57.40
N GLN A 55 -39.14 86.57 -57.74
CA GLN A 55 -37.75 87.06 -57.74
C GLN A 55 -37.13 87.00 -56.36
N VAL A 56 -37.81 87.49 -55.32
CA VAL A 56 -37.33 87.39 -53.93
C VAL A 56 -37.16 85.93 -53.51
N LYS A 57 -38.05 85.04 -53.94
CA LYS A 57 -37.97 83.61 -53.62
C LYS A 57 -36.86 82.90 -54.40
N GLU A 58 -36.55 83.34 -55.62
CA GLU A 58 -35.39 82.91 -56.40
C GLU A 58 -34.11 83.40 -55.75
N GLU A 59 -34.01 84.68 -55.38
CA GLU A 59 -32.85 85.23 -54.65
C GLU A 59 -32.60 84.53 -53.30
N LEU A 60 -33.66 84.20 -52.56
CA LEU A 60 -33.53 83.44 -51.32
C LEU A 60 -33.03 82.02 -51.58
N ARG A 61 -33.51 81.36 -52.63
CA ARG A 61 -33.02 80.03 -53.03
C ARG A 61 -31.56 80.10 -53.49
N ASP A 62 -31.19 81.12 -54.26
CA ASP A 62 -29.82 81.31 -54.72
C ASP A 62 -28.89 81.55 -53.52
N ARG A 63 -29.31 82.37 -52.55
CA ARG A 63 -28.57 82.54 -51.28
C ARG A 63 -28.49 81.24 -50.46
N GLU A 64 -29.54 80.45 -50.41
CA GLU A 64 -29.53 79.14 -49.74
C GLU A 64 -28.57 78.17 -50.42
N VAL A 65 -28.54 78.15 -51.76
CA VAL A 65 -27.62 77.34 -52.56
C VAL A 65 -26.18 77.81 -52.40
N GLU A 66 -25.92 79.12 -52.48
CA GLU A 66 -24.60 79.71 -52.24
C GLU A 66 -24.10 79.41 -50.82
N ALA A 67 -24.95 79.59 -49.81
CA ALA A 67 -24.61 79.25 -48.42
C ALA A 67 -24.35 77.75 -48.25
N ALA A 68 -25.08 76.88 -48.96
CA ALA A 68 -24.83 75.45 -48.96
C ALA A 68 -23.48 75.12 -49.62
N ILE A 69 -23.15 75.74 -50.76
CA ILE A 69 -21.85 75.54 -51.43
C ILE A 69 -20.71 75.97 -50.51
N ILE A 70 -20.78 77.18 -49.94
CA ILE A 70 -19.77 77.69 -49.02
C ILE A 70 -19.59 76.75 -47.82
N LYS A 71 -20.69 76.29 -47.21
CA LYS A 71 -20.62 75.29 -46.12
C LYS A 71 -19.96 74.00 -46.56
N THR A 72 -20.28 73.47 -47.74
CA THR A 72 -19.62 72.25 -48.23
C THR A 72 -18.13 72.45 -48.52
N GLU A 73 -17.72 73.63 -48.96
CA GLU A 73 -16.31 73.96 -49.18
C GLU A 73 -15.57 74.15 -47.85
N GLU A 74 -16.19 74.79 -46.86
CA GLU A 74 -15.68 74.89 -45.48
C GLU A 74 -15.56 73.49 -44.83
N GLU A 75 -16.55 72.63 -45.01
CA GLU A 75 -16.49 71.23 -44.56
C GLU A 75 -15.38 70.45 -45.28
N ARG A 76 -15.20 70.65 -46.59
CA ARG A 76 -14.10 70.01 -47.33
C ARG A 76 -12.74 70.50 -46.85
N THR A 77 -12.58 71.79 -46.61
CA THR A 77 -11.30 72.37 -46.14
C THR A 77 -11.01 71.98 -44.69
N THR A 78 -12.01 71.94 -43.81
CA THR A 78 -11.84 71.44 -42.44
C THR A 78 -11.51 69.95 -42.41
N ARG A 79 -12.19 69.11 -43.20
CA ARG A 79 -11.85 67.68 -43.35
C ARG A 79 -10.43 67.48 -43.88
N LYS A 80 -10.00 68.25 -44.89
CA LYS A 80 -8.61 68.20 -45.37
C LYS A 80 -7.61 68.54 -44.27
N LYS A 81 -7.84 69.61 -43.51
CA LYS A 81 -6.99 70.00 -42.38
C LYS A 81 -6.96 68.93 -41.27
N GLN A 82 -8.09 68.28 -41.00
CA GLN A 82 -8.17 67.16 -40.06
C GLN A 82 -7.35 65.96 -40.53
N LEU A 83 -7.51 65.56 -41.80
CA LEU A 83 -6.72 64.46 -42.38
C LEU A 83 -5.21 64.78 -42.38
N GLU A 84 -4.81 66.00 -42.71
CA GLU A 84 -3.40 66.42 -42.64
C GLU A 84 -2.84 66.37 -41.20
N GLN A 85 -3.65 66.72 -40.20
CA GLN A 85 -3.25 66.60 -38.80
C GLN A 85 -3.17 65.13 -38.37
N GLU A 86 -4.14 64.30 -38.74
CA GLU A 86 -4.14 62.87 -38.49
C GLU A 86 -2.94 62.17 -39.15
N GLU A 87 -2.60 62.52 -40.39
CA GLU A 87 -1.42 61.99 -41.09
C GLU A 87 -0.12 62.41 -40.41
N ARG A 88 0.00 63.66 -39.95
CA ARG A 88 1.17 64.10 -39.18
C ARG A 88 1.30 63.33 -37.87
N LEU A 89 0.21 63.20 -37.12
CA LEU A 89 0.17 62.43 -35.89
C LEU A 89 0.49 60.95 -36.15
N ALA A 90 -0.06 60.36 -37.21
CA ALA A 90 0.21 58.97 -37.59
C ALA A 90 1.68 58.76 -37.96
N ASN A 91 2.30 59.70 -38.68
CA ASN A 91 3.72 59.65 -39.03
C ASN A 91 4.62 59.82 -37.81
N GLU A 92 4.29 60.73 -36.88
CA GLU A 92 5.02 60.90 -35.62
C GLU A 92 4.89 59.65 -34.73
N LEU A 93 3.68 59.09 -34.60
CA LEU A 93 3.46 57.85 -33.88
C LEU A 93 4.21 56.67 -34.53
N ALA A 94 4.21 56.58 -35.86
CA ALA A 94 4.95 55.55 -36.58
C ALA A 94 6.46 55.70 -36.36
N ARG A 95 6.97 56.92 -36.30
CA ARG A 95 8.37 57.21 -36.00
C ARG A 95 8.73 56.79 -34.57
N ILE A 96 7.94 57.21 -33.58
CA ILE A 96 8.11 56.83 -32.16
C ILE A 96 8.08 55.30 -32.02
N ASN A 97 7.13 54.63 -32.68
CA ASN A 97 7.05 53.17 -32.66
C ASN A 97 8.26 52.50 -33.31
N CYS A 98 8.74 53.02 -34.44
CA CYS A 98 9.96 52.52 -35.09
C CYS A 98 11.20 52.69 -34.20
N GLU A 99 11.34 53.85 -33.55
CA GLU A 99 12.43 54.14 -32.62
C GLU A 99 12.37 53.20 -31.40
N ALA A 100 11.18 53.03 -30.80
CA ALA A 100 10.96 52.09 -29.70
C ALA A 100 11.29 50.64 -30.09
N GLN A 101 10.87 50.17 -31.26
CA GLN A 101 11.20 48.83 -31.76
C GLN A 101 12.70 48.65 -32.01
N ARG A 102 13.39 49.69 -32.50
CA ARG A 102 14.86 49.66 -32.66
C ARG A 102 15.54 49.54 -31.31
N GLU A 103 15.12 50.33 -30.33
CA GLU A 103 15.63 50.26 -28.96
C GLU A 103 15.37 48.90 -28.30
N GLU A 104 14.18 48.33 -28.46
CA GLU A 104 13.86 47.01 -27.94
C GLU A 104 14.71 45.91 -28.58
N LYS A 105 14.86 45.92 -29.91
CA LYS A 105 15.72 44.95 -30.61
C LYS A 105 17.18 45.12 -30.22
N MET A 106 17.66 46.36 -30.03
CA MET A 106 19.00 46.63 -29.52
C MET A 106 19.17 46.08 -28.10
N ARG A 107 18.20 46.32 -27.20
CA ARG A 107 18.21 45.77 -25.84
C ARG A 107 18.16 44.24 -25.84
N GLN A 108 17.35 43.62 -26.71
CA GLN A 108 17.31 42.16 -26.89
C GLN A 108 18.67 41.60 -27.32
N HIS A 109 19.29 42.21 -28.34
CA HIS A 109 20.62 41.83 -28.78
C HIS A 109 21.66 41.95 -27.67
N ILE A 110 21.58 42.99 -26.83
CA ILE A 110 22.47 43.15 -25.67
C ILE A 110 22.19 42.07 -24.61
N LYS A 111 20.93 41.75 -24.32
CA LYS A 111 20.54 40.67 -23.38
C LYS A 111 21.13 39.34 -23.79
N GLU A 112 20.90 38.94 -25.05
CA GLU A 112 21.34 37.66 -25.58
C GLU A 112 22.88 37.54 -25.59
N ASN A 113 23.58 38.62 -25.91
CA ASN A 113 25.04 38.63 -26.06
C ASN A 113 25.83 39.03 -24.81
N SER A 114 25.18 39.54 -23.76
CA SER A 114 25.85 39.86 -22.51
C SER A 114 25.98 38.62 -21.63
N LEU A 115 27.21 38.36 -21.16
CA LEU A 115 27.47 37.25 -20.24
C LEU A 115 26.87 37.52 -18.85
N GLU A 116 26.98 38.76 -18.37
CA GLU A 116 26.49 39.18 -17.05
C GLU A 116 24.98 38.94 -16.87
N LEU A 117 24.16 39.33 -17.86
CA LEU A 117 22.70 39.10 -17.79
C LEU A 117 22.36 37.62 -17.90
N ARG A 118 23.11 36.85 -18.71
CA ARG A 118 22.91 35.40 -18.83
C ARG A 118 23.25 34.67 -17.53
N GLU A 119 24.33 35.05 -16.86
CA GLU A 119 24.69 34.53 -15.54
C GLU A 119 23.66 34.89 -14.48
N LEU A 120 23.18 36.14 -14.49
CA LEU A 120 22.12 36.59 -13.61
C LEU A 120 20.82 35.79 -13.84
N GLU A 121 20.41 35.60 -15.09
CA GLU A 121 19.26 34.76 -15.44
C GLU A 121 19.45 33.31 -15.00
N SER A 122 20.64 32.74 -15.17
CA SER A 122 20.94 31.37 -14.71
C SER A 122 20.82 31.26 -13.18
N LYS A 123 21.38 32.23 -12.44
CA LYS A 123 21.25 32.31 -10.98
C LYS A 123 19.79 32.48 -10.55
N LEU A 124 19.02 33.33 -11.23
CA LEU A 124 17.57 33.49 -10.96
C LEU A 124 16.79 32.20 -11.27
N LYS A 125 17.08 31.50 -12.37
CA LYS A 125 16.49 30.20 -12.67
C LYS A 125 16.79 29.17 -11.59
N SER A 126 18.04 29.12 -11.11
CA SER A 126 18.42 28.24 -10.00
C SER A 126 17.68 28.57 -8.70
N ALA A 127 17.41 29.86 -8.46
CA ALA A 127 16.63 30.33 -7.32
C ALA A 127 15.17 29.83 -7.38
N TYR A 128 14.54 29.89 -8.57
CA TYR A 128 13.21 29.33 -8.79
C TYR A 128 13.20 27.82 -8.56
N LEU A 129 14.18 27.09 -9.09
CA LEU A 129 14.30 25.65 -8.86
C LEU A 129 14.44 25.33 -7.36
N ASN A 130 15.21 26.12 -6.61
CA ASN A 130 15.35 25.94 -5.16
C ASN A 130 14.05 26.25 -4.41
N LYS A 131 13.31 27.28 -4.83
CA LYS A 131 11.98 27.60 -4.28
C LYS A 131 11.00 26.46 -4.53
N GLU A 132 10.97 25.92 -5.75
CA GLU A 132 10.13 24.77 -6.10
C GLU A 132 10.52 23.52 -5.32
N ARG A 133 11.83 23.24 -5.20
CA ARG A 133 12.33 22.13 -4.38
C ARG A 133 11.90 22.26 -2.91
N ALA A 134 11.98 23.46 -2.34
CA ALA A 134 11.53 23.69 -0.97
C ALA A 134 10.02 23.46 -0.81
N ALA A 135 9.22 23.90 -1.80
CA ALA A 135 7.78 23.61 -1.82
C ALA A 135 7.49 22.10 -1.92
N GLN A 136 8.23 21.37 -2.75
CA GLN A 136 8.12 19.91 -2.86
C GLN A 136 8.50 19.18 -1.56
N ILE A 137 9.55 19.63 -0.87
CA ILE A 137 9.94 19.08 0.42
C ILE A 137 8.81 19.30 1.45
N ALA A 138 8.27 20.52 1.53
CA ALA A 138 7.16 20.83 2.43
C ALA A 138 5.90 20.01 2.10
N GLU A 139 5.59 19.80 0.82
CA GLU A 139 4.48 18.95 0.37
C GLU A 139 4.71 17.49 0.77
N HIS A 140 5.91 16.95 0.52
CA HIS A 140 6.26 15.58 0.90
C HIS A 140 6.21 15.38 2.42
N GLU A 141 6.66 16.36 3.20
CA GLU A 141 6.54 16.35 4.66
C GLU A 141 5.07 16.37 5.12
N ALA A 142 4.22 17.20 4.49
CA ALA A 142 2.79 17.23 4.77
C ALA A 142 2.15 15.87 4.46
N MET A 143 2.44 15.29 3.29
CA MET A 143 1.98 13.95 2.90
C MET A 143 2.43 12.89 3.89
N ARG A 144 3.70 12.92 4.34
CA ARG A 144 4.23 11.99 5.35
C ARG A 144 3.53 12.13 6.70
N LEU A 145 3.13 13.34 7.09
CA LEU A 145 2.36 13.56 8.32
C LEU A 145 0.93 13.03 8.17
N GLU A 146 0.32 13.19 7.01
CA GLU A 146 -1.00 12.64 6.70
C GLU A 146 -1.01 11.11 6.69
N THR A 147 -0.02 10.46 6.06
CA THR A 147 0.10 9.00 6.08
C THR A 147 0.25 8.47 7.50
N LYS A 148 1.11 9.08 8.32
CA LYS A 148 1.26 8.73 9.74
C LYS A 148 -0.06 8.87 10.51
N ARG A 149 -0.85 9.93 10.24
CA ARG A 149 -2.18 10.11 10.86
C ARG A 149 -3.13 8.99 10.43
N ALA A 150 -3.17 8.66 9.13
CA ALA A 150 -4.00 7.59 8.60
C ALA A 150 -3.61 6.21 9.16
N GLU A 151 -2.31 5.91 9.25
CA GLU A 151 -1.79 4.68 9.89
C GLU A 151 -2.17 4.60 11.37
N ALA A 152 -2.09 5.71 12.11
CA ALA A 152 -2.52 5.76 13.51
C ALA A 152 -4.03 5.50 13.64
N ASP A 153 -4.85 6.06 12.75
CA ASP A 153 -6.30 5.81 12.71
C ASP A 153 -6.63 4.36 12.34
N LEU A 154 -5.91 3.79 11.39
CA LEU A 154 -6.06 2.38 11.01
C LEU A 154 -5.65 1.48 12.18
N GLY A 155 -4.53 1.77 12.84
CA GLY A 155 -4.08 1.08 14.05
C GLY A 155 -5.11 1.14 15.18
N ARG A 156 -5.79 2.29 15.38
CA ARG A 156 -6.90 2.42 16.35
C ARG A 156 -8.08 1.53 15.98
N LYS A 157 -8.48 1.48 14.71
CA LYS A 157 -9.57 0.61 14.24
C LYS A 157 -9.23 -0.88 14.44
N MET A 158 -8.04 -1.30 14.03
CA MET A 158 -7.57 -2.68 14.18
C MET A 158 -7.52 -3.11 15.65
N LYS A 159 -7.07 -2.24 16.56
CA LYS A 159 -7.10 -2.50 18.00
C LYS A 159 -8.53 -2.70 18.51
N SER A 160 -9.46 -1.82 18.13
CA SER A 160 -10.87 -1.95 18.52
C SER A 160 -11.51 -3.24 17.99
N GLU A 161 -11.21 -3.64 16.76
CA GLU A 161 -11.67 -4.93 16.22
C GLU A 161 -11.06 -6.12 16.96
N HIS A 162 -9.77 -6.07 17.29
CA HIS A 162 -9.11 -7.11 18.06
C HIS A 162 -9.70 -7.25 19.46
N GLU A 163 -9.98 -6.13 20.14
CA GLU A 163 -10.64 -6.10 21.45
C GLU A 163 -12.05 -6.71 21.38
N ARG A 164 -12.82 -6.39 20.33
CA ARG A 164 -14.14 -7.00 20.10
C ARG A 164 -14.04 -8.52 19.92
N ALA A 165 -13.12 -8.98 19.07
CA ALA A 165 -12.90 -10.40 18.85
C ALA A 165 -12.43 -11.13 20.12
N ALA A 166 -11.57 -10.49 20.92
CA ALA A 166 -11.13 -11.03 22.22
C ALA A 166 -12.30 -11.14 23.20
N ALA A 167 -13.17 -10.12 23.29
CA ALA A 167 -14.36 -10.15 24.13
C ALA A 167 -15.35 -11.25 23.70
N GLU A 168 -15.50 -11.49 22.39
CA GLU A 168 -16.33 -12.60 21.90
C GLU A 168 -15.75 -13.97 22.25
N LYS A 169 -14.43 -14.15 22.12
CA LYS A 169 -13.76 -15.38 22.56
C LYS A 169 -13.95 -15.64 24.05
N GLN A 170 -13.76 -14.62 24.89
CA GLN A 170 -14.01 -14.73 26.33
C GLN A 170 -15.46 -15.13 26.64
N LYS A 171 -16.45 -14.58 25.92
CA LYS A 171 -17.86 -14.99 26.07
C LYS A 171 -18.09 -16.46 25.68
N LEU A 172 -17.42 -16.94 24.64
CA LEU A 172 -17.52 -18.35 24.24
C LEU A 172 -16.88 -19.27 25.29
N GLU A 173 -15.71 -18.91 25.82
CA GLU A 173 -15.06 -19.64 26.91
C GLU A 173 -15.92 -19.67 28.17
N GLN A 174 -16.57 -18.56 28.53
CA GLN A 174 -17.52 -18.51 29.63
C GLN A 174 -18.70 -19.46 29.43
N LYS A 175 -19.29 -19.49 28.23
CA LYS A 175 -20.38 -20.43 27.91
C LYS A 175 -19.94 -21.89 28.03
N GLN A 176 -18.76 -22.23 27.50
CA GLN A 176 -18.21 -23.58 27.63
C GLN A 176 -17.96 -23.94 29.09
N HIS A 177 -17.47 -22.99 29.90
CA HIS A 177 -17.28 -23.20 31.33
C HIS A 177 -18.61 -23.42 32.05
N GLU A 178 -19.64 -22.63 31.74
CA GLU A 178 -20.99 -22.81 32.28
C GLU A 178 -21.57 -24.19 31.93
N GLU A 179 -21.39 -24.65 30.68
CA GLU A 179 -21.82 -25.98 30.24
C GLU A 179 -21.07 -27.09 30.98
N LEU A 180 -19.76 -26.96 31.16
CA LEU A 180 -18.95 -27.92 31.94
C LEU A 180 -19.42 -28.00 33.39
N VAL A 181 -19.71 -26.85 34.02
CA VAL A 181 -20.23 -26.81 35.40
C VAL A 181 -21.61 -27.47 35.49
N ARG A 182 -22.49 -27.27 34.49
CA ARG A 182 -23.79 -27.96 34.43
C ARG A 182 -23.61 -29.47 34.32
N TYR A 183 -22.73 -29.91 33.43
CA TYR A 183 -22.42 -31.33 33.25
C TYR A 183 -21.82 -31.96 34.52
N GLN A 184 -20.93 -31.26 35.22
CA GLN A 184 -20.39 -31.71 36.51
C GLN A 184 -21.50 -31.88 37.56
N ARG A 185 -22.43 -30.93 37.67
CA ARG A 185 -23.57 -31.05 38.59
C ARG A 185 -24.47 -32.24 38.26
N GLU A 186 -24.70 -32.51 36.97
CA GLU A 186 -25.47 -33.69 36.53
C GLU A 186 -24.76 -35.01 36.91
N LEU A 187 -23.44 -35.08 36.75
CA LEU A 187 -22.65 -36.23 37.17
C LEU A 187 -22.68 -36.43 38.69
N GLU A 188 -22.57 -35.34 39.47
CA GLU A 188 -22.69 -35.39 40.93
C GLU A 188 -24.05 -35.95 41.36
N LEU A 189 -25.14 -35.50 40.72
CA LEU A 189 -26.48 -36.04 40.97
C LEU A 189 -26.57 -37.55 40.65
N GLN A 190 -25.98 -37.99 39.53
CA GLN A 190 -25.93 -39.42 39.19
C GLN A 190 -25.13 -40.26 40.21
N LEU A 191 -24.05 -39.70 40.76
CA LEU A 191 -23.28 -40.37 41.83
C LEU A 191 -24.12 -40.47 43.11
N MET A 192 -24.78 -39.39 43.51
CA MET A 192 -25.69 -39.38 44.67
C MET A 192 -26.83 -40.39 44.51
N GLU A 193 -27.41 -40.51 43.31
CA GLU A 193 -28.43 -41.53 43.03
C GLU A 193 -27.88 -42.96 43.13
N LYS A 194 -26.66 -43.21 42.64
CA LYS A 194 -26.00 -44.51 42.79
C LYS A 194 -25.73 -44.85 44.25
N GLU A 195 -25.30 -43.89 45.06
CA GLU A 195 -25.11 -44.06 46.49
C GLU A 195 -26.42 -44.35 47.22
N ARG A 196 -27.50 -43.63 46.89
CA ARG A 196 -28.85 -43.91 47.41
C ARG A 196 -29.30 -45.33 47.10
N LYS A 197 -29.16 -45.78 45.86
CA LYS A 197 -29.48 -47.17 45.47
C LYS A 197 -28.64 -48.20 46.22
N ARG A 198 -27.37 -47.90 46.52
CA ARG A 198 -26.53 -48.77 47.36
C ARG A 198 -27.04 -48.84 48.79
N HIS A 199 -27.49 -47.72 49.36
CA HIS A 199 -28.09 -47.70 50.69
C HIS A 199 -29.40 -48.49 50.74
N GLU A 200 -30.30 -48.29 49.77
CA GLU A 200 -31.56 -49.05 49.66
C GLU A 200 -31.31 -50.56 49.55
N ALA A 201 -30.39 -50.99 48.68
CA ALA A 201 -30.02 -52.40 48.55
C ALA A 201 -29.40 -52.97 49.84
N TYR A 202 -28.63 -52.18 50.57
CA TYR A 202 -28.08 -52.59 51.86
C TYR A 202 -29.17 -52.75 52.94
N GLU A 203 -30.16 -51.85 52.97
CA GLU A 203 -31.32 -51.99 53.86
C GLU A 203 -32.15 -53.24 53.53
N GLU A 204 -32.36 -53.53 52.24
CA GLU A 204 -33.02 -54.75 51.79
C GLU A 204 -32.25 -56.00 52.22
N PHE A 205 -30.93 -56.02 52.00
CA PHE A 205 -30.06 -57.10 52.47
C PHE A 205 -30.15 -57.33 53.98
N LEU A 206 -30.21 -56.26 54.79
CA LEU A 206 -30.39 -56.39 56.24
C LEU A 206 -31.74 -56.99 56.61
N LYS A 207 -32.82 -56.62 55.92
CA LYS A 207 -34.15 -57.22 56.11
C LYS A 207 -34.13 -58.70 55.75
N GLU A 208 -33.55 -59.07 54.62
CA GLU A 208 -33.39 -60.46 54.20
C GLU A 208 -32.57 -61.26 55.22
N LYS A 209 -31.44 -60.72 55.69
CA LYS A 209 -30.61 -61.36 56.71
C LYS A 209 -31.40 -61.63 57.99
N LEU A 210 -32.18 -60.67 58.47
CA LEU A 210 -33.05 -60.87 59.64
C LEU A 210 -34.07 -61.98 59.40
N MET A 211 -34.69 -62.04 58.22
CA MET A 211 -35.62 -63.11 57.86
C MET A 211 -34.93 -64.48 57.80
N VAL A 212 -33.71 -64.55 57.25
CA VAL A 212 -32.91 -65.79 57.23
C VAL A 212 -32.56 -66.21 58.65
N ASP A 213 -32.14 -65.29 59.51
CA ASP A 213 -31.84 -65.57 60.92
C ASP A 213 -33.08 -66.10 61.66
N GLU A 214 -34.28 -65.59 61.37
CA GLU A 214 -35.54 -66.12 61.91
C GLU A 214 -35.84 -67.54 61.41
N ILE A 215 -35.62 -67.84 60.13
CA ILE A 215 -35.78 -69.19 59.57
C ILE A 215 -34.80 -70.15 60.23
N VAL A 216 -33.53 -69.77 60.36
CA VAL A 216 -32.50 -70.58 61.02
C VAL A 216 -32.89 -70.85 62.48
N ARG A 217 -33.39 -69.85 63.21
CA ARG A 217 -33.91 -70.04 64.58
C ARG A 217 -35.07 -71.04 64.63
N LYS A 218 -36.01 -70.98 63.67
CA LYS A 218 -37.12 -71.95 63.57
C LYS A 218 -36.61 -73.36 63.32
N ILE A 219 -35.65 -73.55 62.40
CA ILE A 219 -35.02 -74.85 62.12
C ILE A 219 -34.35 -75.40 63.39
N TYR A 220 -33.57 -74.59 64.10
CA TYR A 220 -32.94 -75.03 65.35
C TYR A 220 -33.97 -75.45 66.41
N HIS A 221 -35.08 -74.73 66.52
CA HIS A 221 -36.16 -75.08 67.43
C HIS A 221 -36.85 -76.38 67.01
N GLU A 222 -37.16 -76.55 65.73
CA GLU A 222 -37.74 -77.78 65.17
C GLU A 222 -36.83 -78.99 65.37
N ASP A 223 -35.52 -78.86 65.10
CA ASP A 223 -34.51 -79.88 65.34
C ASP A 223 -34.41 -80.28 66.82
N GLN A 224 -34.51 -79.30 67.74
CA GLN A 224 -34.52 -79.59 69.17
C GLN A 224 -35.76 -80.39 69.58
N MET A 225 -36.94 -80.02 69.08
CA MET A 225 -38.18 -80.75 69.35
C MET A 225 -38.15 -82.16 68.75
N GLU A 226 -37.59 -82.32 67.55
CA GLU A 226 -37.44 -83.63 66.92
C GLU A 226 -36.47 -84.53 67.71
N ARG A 227 -35.37 -83.97 68.23
CA ARG A 227 -34.45 -84.70 69.12
C ARG A 227 -35.13 -85.14 70.42
N GLN A 228 -35.96 -84.30 71.03
CA GLN A 228 -36.72 -84.64 72.23
C GLN A 228 -37.70 -85.79 71.93
N LEU A 229 -38.46 -85.71 70.85
CA LEU A 229 -39.37 -86.79 70.42
C LEU A 229 -38.63 -88.10 70.11
N LYS A 230 -37.43 -88.05 69.53
CA LYS A 230 -36.59 -89.23 69.30
C LYS A 230 -36.16 -89.86 70.63
N LEU A 231 -35.74 -89.06 71.62
CA LEU A 231 -35.40 -89.56 72.96
C LEU A 231 -36.59 -90.20 73.67
N GLU A 232 -37.78 -89.62 73.56
CA GLU A 232 -39.01 -90.19 74.13
C GLU A 232 -39.35 -91.54 73.49
N LYS A 233 -39.24 -91.65 72.16
CA LYS A 233 -39.42 -92.93 71.45
C LYS A 233 -38.40 -93.99 71.92
N VAL A 234 -37.13 -93.63 72.07
CA VAL A 234 -36.10 -94.54 72.58
C VAL A 234 -36.44 -95.01 74.00
N ARG A 235 -36.84 -94.09 74.91
CA ARG A 235 -37.26 -94.44 76.28
C ARG A 235 -38.45 -95.41 76.29
N ALA A 236 -39.47 -95.16 75.46
CA ALA A 236 -40.61 -96.06 75.33
C ALA A 236 -40.19 -97.45 74.82
N THR A 237 -39.32 -97.53 73.81
CA THR A 237 -38.80 -98.84 73.34
C THR A 237 -37.94 -99.55 74.40
N GLN A 238 -37.18 -98.82 75.22
CA GLN A 238 -36.39 -99.40 76.30
C GLN A 238 -37.28 -100.01 77.39
N GLN A 239 -38.35 -99.32 77.79
CA GLN A 239 -39.32 -99.84 78.75
C GLN A 239 -39.97 -101.13 78.25
N HIS A 240 -40.37 -101.19 76.98
CA HIS A 240 -40.91 -102.41 76.37
C HIS A 240 -39.88 -103.57 76.32
N ILE A 241 -38.60 -103.28 76.09
CA ILE A 241 -37.53 -104.29 76.12
C ILE A 241 -37.32 -104.82 77.54
N GLU A 242 -37.36 -103.96 78.56
CA GLU A 242 -37.24 -104.35 79.97
C GLU A 242 -38.40 -105.25 80.41
N GLU A 243 -39.64 -104.87 80.08
CA GLU A 243 -40.83 -105.70 80.31
C GLU A 243 -40.70 -107.08 79.65
N PHE A 244 -40.23 -107.13 78.39
CA PHE A 244 -40.01 -108.39 77.68
C PHE A 244 -38.91 -109.26 78.33
N LYS A 245 -37.83 -108.64 78.82
CA LYS A 245 -36.76 -109.36 79.54
C LYS A 245 -37.25 -109.95 80.86
N MET A 246 -38.10 -109.24 81.59
CA MET A 246 -38.70 -109.76 82.83
C MET A 246 -39.58 -110.99 82.55
N GLN A 247 -40.45 -110.91 81.53
CA GLN A 247 -41.27 -112.05 81.10
C GLN A 247 -40.42 -113.24 80.63
N GLN A 248 -39.31 -112.98 79.93
CA GLN A 248 -38.40 -114.04 79.50
C GLN A 248 -37.64 -114.68 80.68
N ALA A 249 -37.29 -113.91 81.71
CA ALA A 249 -36.64 -114.43 82.92
C ALA A 249 -37.59 -115.32 83.73
N GLU A 250 -38.86 -114.91 83.88
CA GLU A 250 -39.90 -115.72 84.50
C GLU A 250 -40.11 -117.04 83.73
N TRP A 251 -40.17 -116.99 82.39
CA TRP A 251 -40.24 -118.19 81.57
C TRP A 251 -39.04 -119.13 81.77
N ARG A 252 -37.81 -118.59 81.80
CA ARG A 252 -36.60 -119.39 82.05
C ARG A 252 -36.58 -120.02 83.43
N HIS A 253 -37.07 -119.33 84.46
CA HIS A 253 -37.16 -119.88 85.81
C HIS A 253 -38.11 -121.08 85.85
N MET A 254 -39.29 -120.94 85.23
CA MET A 254 -40.27 -122.03 85.12
C MET A 254 -39.73 -123.25 84.35
N GLU A 255 -38.91 -123.01 83.33
CA GLU A 255 -38.30 -124.10 82.54
C GLU A 255 -37.15 -124.78 83.29
N LEU A 256 -36.34 -124.03 84.05
CA LEU A 256 -35.28 -124.60 84.90
C LEU A 256 -35.83 -125.53 85.98
N GLU A 257 -36.94 -125.17 86.63
CA GLU A 257 -37.60 -126.04 87.61
C GLU A 257 -38.08 -127.37 86.98
N ARG A 258 -38.56 -127.33 85.73
CA ARG A 258 -38.92 -128.55 84.97
C ARG A 258 -37.69 -129.39 84.64
N MET A 259 -36.61 -128.76 84.19
CA MET A 259 -35.35 -129.43 83.85
C MET A 259 -34.66 -130.06 85.07
N GLU A 260 -34.71 -129.42 86.24
CA GLU A 260 -34.17 -129.97 87.48
C GLU A 260 -34.91 -131.23 87.95
N ALA A 261 -36.22 -131.30 87.72
CA ALA A 261 -37.02 -132.49 88.01
C ALA A 261 -36.65 -133.67 87.09
N GLU A 262 -36.38 -133.43 85.80
CA GLU A 262 -35.92 -134.46 84.86
C GLU A 262 -34.45 -134.88 85.11
N ASN A 263 -33.57 -133.93 85.42
CA ASN A 263 -32.16 -134.20 85.70
C ASN A 263 -31.93 -135.06 86.96
N LYS A 264 -32.82 -134.97 87.96
CA LYS A 264 -32.78 -135.90 89.11
C LYS A 264 -33.01 -137.35 88.67
N ARG A 265 -33.92 -137.57 87.70
CA ARG A 265 -34.17 -138.91 87.13
C ARG A 265 -33.02 -139.42 86.26
N ILE A 266 -32.31 -138.52 85.57
CA ILE A 266 -31.17 -138.86 84.72
C ILE A 266 -29.91 -139.21 85.53
N LYS A 267 -29.64 -138.51 86.65
CA LYS A 267 -28.49 -138.82 87.53
C LYS A 267 -28.56 -140.23 88.12
N GLU A 268 -29.77 -140.68 88.49
CA GLU A 268 -29.99 -142.04 88.95
C GLU A 268 -29.63 -143.09 87.87
N PHE A 269 -29.85 -142.77 86.59
CA PHE A 269 -29.52 -143.63 85.44
C PHE A 269 -28.02 -143.56 85.03
N ALA A 270 -27.40 -142.38 85.07
CA ALA A 270 -26.00 -142.17 84.66
C ALA A 270 -24.98 -142.85 85.60
N SER A 271 -25.25 -142.90 86.91
CA SER A 271 -24.42 -143.62 87.88
C SER A 271 -24.26 -145.11 87.56
N GLN A 272 -25.20 -145.69 86.80
CA GLN A 272 -25.17 -147.10 86.39
C GLN A 272 -24.35 -147.34 85.10
N GLN A 273 -24.04 -146.30 84.31
CA GLN A 273 -23.26 -146.38 83.05
C GLN A 273 -21.77 -146.06 83.21
N GLU A 274 -21.37 -145.13 84.08
CA GLU A 274 -19.96 -144.74 84.25
C GLU A 274 -19.05 -145.89 84.72
N HIS A 275 -19.61 -146.89 85.43
CA HIS A 275 -18.88 -148.13 85.75
C HIS A 275 -18.45 -148.96 84.52
N GLN A 276 -18.96 -148.69 83.32
CA GLN A 276 -18.65 -149.48 82.10
C GLN A 276 -17.65 -148.80 81.13
N GLU A 277 -17.47 -147.46 81.14
CA GLU A 277 -16.66 -146.75 80.12
C GLU A 277 -15.20 -146.47 80.47
N GLU A 278 -14.82 -146.39 81.76
CA GLU A 278 -13.43 -146.13 82.18
C GLU A 278 -12.41 -147.16 81.64
N SER A 279 -12.88 -148.32 81.17
CA SER A 279 -12.04 -149.38 80.63
C SER A 279 -11.50 -149.15 79.18
N LYS A 280 -11.89 -148.09 78.44
CA LYS A 280 -11.59 -147.96 76.99
C LYS A 280 -10.60 -146.86 76.53
N MET A 281 -10.42 -145.73 77.23
CA MET A 281 -9.83 -144.49 76.66
C MET A 281 -8.29 -144.40 76.51
N ALA A 282 -7.50 -145.41 76.87
CA ALA A 282 -6.04 -145.25 76.96
C ALA A 282 -5.22 -145.35 75.64
N LYS A 283 -5.81 -145.47 74.43
CA LYS A 283 -5.09 -145.98 73.23
C LYS A 283 -4.85 -145.04 72.00
N LEU A 284 -5.25 -143.76 71.96
CA LEU A 284 -5.41 -143.01 70.67
C LEU A 284 -4.42 -141.86 70.30
N LYS A 285 -3.49 -141.39 71.15
CA LYS A 285 -2.86 -140.05 71.00
C LYS A 285 -1.63 -139.88 70.05
N GLU A 286 -1.13 -140.87 69.31
CA GLU A 286 0.22 -140.82 68.68
C GLU A 286 0.35 -140.37 67.19
N ARG A 287 -0.63 -139.72 66.52
CA ARG A 287 -0.67 -139.62 65.03
C ARG A 287 -0.43 -138.26 64.28
N GLU A 288 -0.20 -137.10 64.90
CA GLU A 288 -0.47 -135.78 64.23
C GLU A 288 0.69 -134.91 63.60
N GLU A 289 2.00 -135.21 63.70
CA GLU A 289 3.08 -134.18 63.56
C GLU A 289 3.74 -133.84 62.16
N ALA A 290 3.24 -134.20 60.96
CA ALA A 290 4.07 -134.24 59.71
C ALA A 290 3.88 -133.22 58.52
N LYS A 291 3.28 -132.00 58.62
CA LYS A 291 2.77 -131.24 57.42
C LYS A 291 3.38 -129.87 56.95
N GLU A 292 4.41 -129.24 57.53
CA GLU A 292 4.61 -127.75 57.36
C GLU A 292 5.63 -127.15 56.32
N HIS A 293 6.34 -127.87 55.44
CA HIS A 293 7.57 -127.34 54.77
C HIS A 293 7.49 -126.60 53.38
N LEU A 294 6.34 -126.43 52.72
CA LEU A 294 6.25 -126.12 51.25
C LEU A 294 6.24 -124.62 50.80
N HIS A 295 6.09 -123.62 51.68
CA HIS A 295 5.61 -122.28 51.28
C HIS A 295 6.64 -121.18 50.85
N LYS A 296 7.96 -121.41 50.76
CA LYS A 296 8.98 -120.32 50.73
C LYS A 296 9.56 -119.80 49.37
N ILE A 297 9.25 -120.35 48.19
CA ILE A 297 10.05 -120.08 46.95
C ILE A 297 9.53 -118.96 45.99
N LEU A 298 8.33 -118.41 46.17
CA LEU A 298 7.66 -117.57 45.15
C LEU A 298 8.03 -116.06 45.12
N SER A 299 8.84 -115.55 46.03
CA SER A 299 8.97 -114.09 46.27
C SER A 299 10.04 -113.32 45.49
N GLU A 300 11.05 -113.94 44.86
CA GLU A 300 12.25 -113.23 44.35
C GLU A 300 12.19 -112.68 42.90
N LYS A 301 11.16 -112.98 42.08
CA LYS A 301 11.15 -112.65 40.63
C LYS A 301 10.62 -111.26 40.22
N MET A 302 10.20 -110.40 41.15
CA MET A 302 9.45 -109.16 40.83
C MET A 302 10.29 -107.86 40.79
N GLU A 303 11.53 -107.83 41.29
CA GLU A 303 12.29 -106.57 41.46
C GLU A 303 13.16 -106.11 40.26
N GLU A 304 13.61 -107.00 39.36
CA GLU A 304 14.54 -106.65 38.26
C GLU A 304 13.95 -105.76 37.15
N LYS A 305 12.62 -105.68 36.99
CA LYS A 305 11.97 -104.96 35.87
C LYS A 305 11.88 -103.43 36.03
N ARG A 306 12.22 -102.89 37.20
CA ARG A 306 11.99 -101.46 37.54
C ARG A 306 13.14 -100.54 37.13
N GLN A 307 14.38 -101.03 37.03
CA GLN A 307 15.59 -100.21 36.86
C GLN A 307 15.85 -99.73 35.42
N HIS A 308 15.25 -100.34 34.39
CA HIS A 308 15.55 -100.01 32.99
C HIS A 308 14.84 -98.75 32.44
N ARG A 309 13.93 -98.12 33.20
CA ARG A 309 13.17 -96.95 32.71
C ARG A 309 13.83 -95.61 33.00
N GLU A 310 14.75 -95.54 33.96
CA GLU A 310 15.35 -94.28 34.44
C GLU A 310 16.54 -93.78 33.58
N GLU A 311 17.04 -94.59 32.64
CA GLU A 311 18.21 -94.25 31.79
C GLU A 311 17.85 -93.41 30.55
N MET A 312 16.59 -93.34 30.13
CA MET A 312 16.17 -92.66 28.87
C MET A 312 15.93 -91.15 29.00
N GLU A 313 15.85 -90.59 30.21
CA GLU A 313 15.50 -89.17 30.44
C GLU A 313 16.70 -88.21 30.44
N ARG A 314 17.95 -88.69 30.54
CA ARG A 314 19.17 -87.85 30.64
C ARG A 314 19.68 -87.26 29.31
N VAL A 315 19.20 -87.74 28.16
CA VAL A 315 19.72 -87.34 26.82
C VAL A 315 19.02 -86.09 26.25
N ARG A 316 17.99 -85.55 26.91
CA ARG A 316 17.23 -84.38 26.41
C ARG A 316 17.78 -83.02 26.85
N GLU A 317 18.70 -82.97 27.81
CA GLU A 317 19.19 -81.71 28.39
C GLU A 317 20.43 -81.14 27.67
N GLU A 318 21.09 -81.91 26.79
CA GLU A 318 22.33 -81.49 26.08
C GLU A 318 22.09 -80.64 24.81
N LEU A 319 20.85 -80.55 24.30
CA LEU A 319 20.54 -79.91 23.00
C LEU A 319 20.22 -78.39 23.09
N HIS A 320 20.02 -77.85 24.29
CA HIS A 320 19.66 -76.43 24.49
C HIS A 320 20.88 -75.50 24.56
N SER A 321 22.09 -76.03 24.84
CA SER A 321 23.32 -75.22 24.98
C SER A 321 23.96 -74.77 23.67
N GLU A 322 23.62 -75.39 22.52
CA GLU A 322 24.20 -75.04 21.21
C GLU A 322 23.54 -73.80 20.55
N GLU A 323 22.33 -73.41 20.95
CA GLU A 323 21.57 -72.28 20.36
C GLU A 323 22.08 -70.89 20.79
N GLN A 324 22.93 -70.79 21.83
CA GLN A 324 23.44 -69.49 22.33
C GLN A 324 24.74 -69.01 21.64
N GLU A 325 25.47 -69.87 20.92
CA GLU A 325 26.74 -69.51 20.27
C GLU A 325 26.60 -68.79 18.92
N GLU A 326 25.46 -68.92 18.22
CA GLU A 326 25.25 -68.29 16.90
C GLU A 326 25.00 -66.77 16.96
N ALA A 327 24.49 -66.25 18.09
CA ALA A 327 24.18 -64.83 18.28
C ALA A 327 25.44 -63.94 18.36
N HIS A 328 26.62 -64.50 18.66
CA HIS A 328 27.87 -63.76 18.72
C HIS A 328 28.45 -63.45 17.32
N ARG A 329 28.07 -64.18 16.27
CA ARG A 329 28.59 -64.01 14.90
C ARG A 329 28.02 -62.81 14.14
N GLN A 330 26.89 -62.23 14.60
CA GLN A 330 26.25 -61.10 13.92
C GLN A 330 26.82 -59.72 14.32
N ARG A 331 27.57 -59.62 15.42
CA ARG A 331 28.18 -58.36 15.90
C ARG A 331 29.47 -57.97 15.16
N GLU A 332 30.09 -58.89 14.42
CA GLU A 332 31.33 -58.64 13.65
C GLU A 332 31.07 -57.92 12.30
N ILE A 333 29.83 -57.88 11.82
CA ILE A 333 29.46 -57.31 10.50
C ILE A 333 29.32 -55.78 10.57
N GLU A 334 28.93 -55.22 11.71
CA GLU A 334 28.74 -53.77 11.90
C GLU A 334 30.06 -52.97 12.04
N GLU A 335 31.18 -53.64 12.37
CA GLU A 335 32.50 -53.00 12.44
C GLU A 335 33.15 -52.77 11.06
N MET A 336 32.70 -53.51 10.03
CA MET A 336 33.21 -53.37 8.66
C MET A 336 32.62 -52.17 7.92
N GLU A 337 31.44 -51.66 8.31
CA GLU A 337 30.80 -50.49 7.69
C GLU A 337 31.44 -49.14 8.07
N LYS A 338 32.09 -49.05 9.25
CA LYS A 338 32.76 -47.81 9.70
C LYS A 338 34.07 -47.51 8.97
N LYS A 339 34.68 -48.50 8.30
CA LYS A 339 35.92 -48.34 7.51
C LYS A 339 35.70 -47.78 6.10
N ILE A 340 34.46 -47.77 5.60
CA ILE A 340 34.13 -47.27 4.25
C ILE A 340 33.87 -45.74 4.24
N ARG A 341 33.41 -45.17 5.35
CA ARG A 341 33.12 -43.72 5.46
C ARG A 341 34.38 -42.83 5.54
N GLN A 342 35.55 -43.41 5.80
CA GLN A 342 36.83 -42.68 5.88
C GLN A 342 37.55 -42.55 4.52
N ARG A 343 37.07 -43.21 3.45
CA ARG A 343 37.62 -43.07 2.09
C ARG A 343 37.03 -41.89 1.29
N LEU A 344 35.89 -41.33 1.69
CA LEU A 344 35.21 -40.26 0.94
C LEU A 344 35.69 -38.83 1.27
N VAL A 345 36.34 -38.62 2.42
CA VAL A 345 36.78 -37.29 2.90
C VAL A 345 38.15 -36.88 2.34
N MET A 346 38.93 -37.83 1.83
CA MET A 346 40.28 -37.59 1.26
C MET A 346 40.27 -37.12 -0.21
N GLN A 347 39.11 -37.07 -0.87
CA GLN A 347 39.02 -36.71 -2.30
C GLN A 347 38.50 -35.28 -2.54
N GLN A 348 38.03 -34.57 -1.50
CA GLN A 348 37.53 -33.19 -1.58
C GLN A 348 38.58 -32.12 -1.23
N THR A 349 39.73 -32.49 -0.64
CA THR A 349 40.78 -31.54 -0.21
C THR A 349 41.85 -31.22 -1.26
N CYS A 350 41.82 -31.88 -2.43
CA CYS A 350 42.81 -31.69 -3.50
C CYS A 350 42.39 -30.66 -4.57
N GLN A 351 41.12 -30.24 -4.60
CA GLN A 351 40.60 -29.27 -5.58
C GLN A 351 40.70 -27.81 -5.13
N GLU A 352 41.00 -27.52 -3.86
CA GLU A 352 41.05 -26.15 -3.31
C GLU A 352 42.48 -25.54 -3.25
N GLN A 353 43.54 -26.28 -3.60
CA GLN A 353 44.93 -25.77 -3.57
C GLN A 353 45.50 -25.28 -4.92
N MET A 354 44.86 -25.55 -6.05
CA MET A 354 45.36 -25.16 -7.39
C MET A 354 44.86 -23.80 -7.88
N ALA A 355 43.81 -23.22 -7.27
CA ALA A 355 43.22 -21.96 -7.69
C ALA A 355 43.89 -20.68 -7.10
N PHE A 356 44.89 -20.82 -6.22
CA PHE A 356 45.44 -19.68 -5.46
C PHE A 356 46.89 -19.27 -5.85
N LYS A 357 47.55 -19.92 -6.82
CA LYS A 357 49.00 -19.74 -7.08
C LYS A 357 49.45 -19.20 -8.45
N GLU A 358 48.59 -19.09 -9.47
CA GLU A 358 49.02 -18.61 -10.80
C GLU A 358 48.56 -17.19 -11.18
N MET A 359 47.55 -16.63 -10.50
CA MET A 359 47.05 -15.26 -10.75
C MET A 359 47.95 -14.11 -10.24
N ARG A 360 49.20 -14.39 -9.83
CA ARG A 360 50.07 -13.39 -9.16
C ARG A 360 51.41 -13.08 -9.83
N ARG A 361 51.69 -13.57 -11.06
CA ARG A 361 53.02 -13.43 -11.69
C ARG A 361 53.06 -12.79 -13.08
N GLN A 362 51.92 -12.38 -13.65
CA GLN A 362 51.82 -11.86 -15.02
C GLN A 362 51.57 -10.34 -15.14
N ALA A 363 51.58 -9.54 -14.07
CA ALA A 363 51.14 -8.13 -14.12
C ALA A 363 52.24 -7.05 -13.94
N GLU A 364 53.53 -7.38 -13.79
CA GLU A 364 54.56 -6.38 -13.37
C GLU A 364 55.72 -6.13 -14.36
N LYS A 365 55.75 -6.72 -15.56
CA LYS A 365 56.93 -6.64 -16.46
C LYS A 365 56.76 -5.87 -17.77
N GLU A 366 55.59 -5.33 -18.09
CA GLU A 366 55.31 -4.75 -19.42
C GLU A 366 55.35 -3.21 -19.50
N GLU A 367 55.58 -2.46 -18.41
CA GLU A 367 55.41 -0.99 -18.43
C GLU A 367 56.69 -0.12 -18.52
N GLU A 368 57.92 -0.64 -18.41
CA GLU A 368 59.11 0.24 -18.21
C GLU A 368 60.04 0.52 -19.42
N GLU A 369 59.94 -0.16 -20.58
CA GLU A 369 61.03 -0.10 -21.60
C GLU A 369 60.81 0.79 -22.86
N ALA A 370 59.62 1.37 -23.09
CA ALA A 370 59.30 1.97 -24.42
C ALA A 370 59.62 3.48 -24.62
N PHE A 371 59.99 4.26 -23.59
CA PHE A 371 59.94 5.75 -23.66
C PHE A 371 61.24 6.47 -24.10
N ARG A 372 62.40 5.80 -24.25
CA ARG A 372 63.72 6.50 -24.30
C ARG A 372 64.35 6.80 -25.67
N LYS A 373 63.76 6.45 -26.83
CA LYS A 373 64.49 6.46 -28.13
C LYS A 373 64.21 7.60 -29.14
N ILE A 374 63.27 8.53 -28.94
CA ILE A 374 62.77 9.40 -30.05
C ILE A 374 63.37 10.83 -30.12
N MET A 375 64.13 11.33 -29.14
CA MET A 375 64.40 12.78 -29.01
C MET A 375 65.69 13.33 -29.67
N MET A 376 66.49 12.53 -30.39
CA MET A 376 67.84 12.95 -30.85
C MET A 376 67.95 13.47 -32.30
N ASP A 377 66.91 13.34 -33.16
CA ASP A 377 67.08 13.56 -34.61
C ASP A 377 66.81 14.99 -35.13
N LYS A 378 66.46 15.97 -34.29
CA LYS A 378 65.95 17.30 -34.75
C LYS A 378 66.95 18.46 -34.88
N PHE A 379 68.21 18.32 -34.48
CA PHE A 379 69.11 19.48 -34.36
C PHE A 379 70.10 19.70 -35.52
N ALA A 380 70.06 18.91 -36.59
CA ALA A 380 71.15 18.87 -37.57
C ALA A 380 70.97 19.71 -38.86
N GLU A 381 69.83 20.37 -39.11
CA GLU A 381 69.52 20.92 -40.45
C GLU A 381 69.66 22.44 -40.64
N ASP A 382 69.77 23.26 -39.59
CA ASP A 382 69.58 24.72 -39.73
C ASP A 382 70.83 25.59 -40.00
N ASP A 383 72.06 25.06 -39.90
CA ASP A 383 73.27 25.91 -39.87
C ASP A 383 73.91 26.28 -41.25
N ARG A 384 73.29 25.95 -42.39
CA ARG A 384 74.02 25.93 -43.69
C ARG A 384 73.79 27.07 -44.70
N LEU A 385 72.93 28.07 -44.46
CA LEU A 385 72.40 28.90 -45.57
C LEU A 385 72.56 30.44 -45.46
N GLU A 386 73.60 30.97 -44.81
CA GLU A 386 73.61 32.41 -44.45
C GLU A 386 74.63 33.37 -45.13
N GLN A 387 75.66 32.92 -45.88
CA GLN A 387 76.84 33.82 -46.10
C GLN A 387 77.08 34.49 -47.48
N MET A 388 76.27 34.31 -48.53
CA MET A 388 76.62 34.83 -49.89
C MET A 388 76.01 36.19 -50.34
N ASN A 389 75.25 36.91 -49.50
CA ASN A 389 74.43 38.05 -49.95
C ASN A 389 74.95 39.47 -49.57
N ALA A 390 76.21 39.64 -49.17
CA ALA A 390 76.66 40.85 -48.46
C ALA A 390 77.04 42.08 -49.33
N GLN A 391 77.49 41.93 -50.58
CA GLN A 391 78.13 43.05 -51.31
C GLN A 391 77.22 43.82 -52.28
N LYS A 392 76.16 43.20 -52.83
CA LYS A 392 75.10 43.90 -53.61
C LYS A 392 74.25 44.85 -52.75
N LYS A 393 74.42 44.81 -51.41
CA LYS A 393 73.68 45.61 -50.43
C LYS A 393 74.04 47.11 -50.46
N ARG A 394 75.31 47.50 -50.64
CA ARG A 394 75.77 48.85 -50.28
C ARG A 394 75.38 50.00 -51.22
N MET A 395 75.29 49.77 -52.53
CA MET A 395 74.95 50.85 -53.49
C MET A 395 73.44 51.08 -53.60
N LYS A 396 72.64 50.01 -53.58
CA LYS A 396 71.18 50.11 -53.43
C LYS A 396 70.79 50.83 -52.13
N GLN A 397 71.56 50.69 -51.05
CA GLN A 397 71.28 51.33 -49.75
C GLN A 397 71.22 52.86 -49.78
N LEU A 398 71.90 53.57 -50.69
CA LEU A 398 71.95 55.05 -50.65
C LEU A 398 70.81 55.72 -51.42
N GLU A 399 70.40 55.18 -52.56
CA GLU A 399 69.19 55.60 -53.27
C GLU A 399 67.94 55.18 -52.51
N HIS A 400 67.95 53.95 -51.96
CA HIS A 400 66.95 53.54 -50.99
C HIS A 400 66.91 54.47 -49.79
N LYS A 401 68.02 55.01 -49.25
CA LYS A 401 67.96 55.93 -48.10
C LYS A 401 67.16 57.22 -48.37
N ARG A 402 67.28 57.85 -49.53
CA ARG A 402 66.56 59.10 -49.85
C ARG A 402 65.09 58.86 -50.21
N GLU A 403 64.79 57.79 -50.94
CA GLU A 403 63.42 57.35 -51.15
C GLU A 403 62.79 56.87 -49.84
N VAL A 404 63.57 56.22 -48.97
CA VAL A 404 63.16 55.81 -47.61
C VAL A 404 62.92 57.02 -46.73
N GLU A 405 63.69 58.11 -46.80
CA GLU A 405 63.42 59.32 -46.02
C GLU A 405 62.11 60.00 -46.43
N LYS A 406 61.82 60.12 -47.73
CA LYS A 406 60.50 60.61 -48.20
C LYS A 406 59.38 59.65 -47.84
N LEU A 407 59.59 58.34 -48.01
CA LEU A 407 58.67 57.31 -47.54
C LEU A 407 58.51 57.33 -46.01
N ILE A 408 59.51 57.77 -45.24
CA ILE A 408 59.44 57.91 -43.77
C ILE A 408 58.62 59.15 -43.41
N GLU A 409 58.78 60.28 -44.09
CA GLU A 409 57.97 61.48 -43.85
C GLU A 409 56.51 61.27 -44.27
N ASP A 410 56.26 60.66 -45.42
CA ASP A 410 54.91 60.29 -45.85
C ASP A 410 54.31 59.21 -44.93
N ARG A 411 55.11 58.23 -44.48
CA ARG A 411 54.69 57.25 -43.47
C ARG A 411 54.43 57.88 -42.11
N ARG A 412 55.16 58.94 -41.71
CA ARG A 412 54.89 59.67 -40.47
C ARG A 412 53.59 60.45 -40.56
N ARG A 413 53.31 61.12 -41.68
CA ARG A 413 52.01 61.79 -41.91
C ARG A 413 50.85 60.81 -42.01
N GLN A 414 51.04 59.68 -42.69
CA GLN A 414 50.06 58.59 -42.72
C GLN A 414 49.86 58.00 -41.33
N HIS A 415 50.92 57.72 -40.57
CA HIS A 415 50.83 57.21 -39.21
C HIS A 415 50.19 58.23 -38.25
N GLU A 416 50.43 59.53 -38.38
CA GLU A 416 49.75 60.55 -37.58
C GLU A 416 48.25 60.62 -37.92
N ALA A 417 47.90 60.56 -39.20
CA ALA A 417 46.51 60.50 -39.64
C ALA A 417 45.81 59.20 -39.21
N ASP A 418 46.50 58.06 -39.31
CA ASP A 418 46.02 56.75 -38.88
C ASP A 418 45.85 56.71 -37.35
N MET A 419 46.79 57.28 -36.58
CA MET A 419 46.66 57.40 -35.12
C MET A 419 45.51 58.32 -34.71
N GLU A 420 45.27 59.41 -35.43
CA GLU A 420 44.10 60.27 -35.17
C GLU A 420 42.78 59.58 -35.53
N LEU A 421 42.74 58.80 -36.61
CA LEU A 421 41.58 57.98 -36.98
C LEU A 421 41.36 56.88 -35.96
N GLU A 422 42.40 56.15 -35.56
CA GLU A 422 42.36 55.13 -34.50
C GLU A 422 41.92 55.72 -33.16
N ALA A 423 42.41 56.90 -32.78
CA ALA A 423 41.99 57.57 -31.54
C ALA A 423 40.50 57.96 -31.58
N LYS A 424 40.00 58.44 -32.73
CA LYS A 424 38.56 58.73 -32.93
C LYS A 424 37.73 57.46 -32.91
N GLU A 425 38.19 56.39 -33.55
CA GLU A 425 37.53 55.08 -33.53
C GLU A 425 37.49 54.49 -32.11
N GLN A 426 38.59 54.58 -31.36
CA GLN A 426 38.65 54.16 -29.96
C GLN A 426 37.71 54.99 -29.08
N ALA A 427 37.62 56.30 -29.28
CA ALA A 427 36.67 57.15 -28.55
C ALA A 427 35.22 56.75 -28.84
N ILE A 428 34.86 56.52 -30.10
CA ILE A 428 33.53 56.06 -30.50
C ILE A 428 33.23 54.68 -29.91
N GLU A 429 34.21 53.78 -29.91
CA GLU A 429 34.06 52.43 -29.36
C GLU A 429 33.92 52.48 -27.83
N GLN A 430 34.65 53.36 -27.14
CA GLN A 430 34.49 53.59 -25.70
C GLN A 430 33.11 54.15 -25.36
N GLU A 431 32.59 55.11 -26.13
CA GLU A 431 31.23 55.63 -25.96
C GLU A 431 30.18 54.53 -26.19
N ARG A 432 30.34 53.71 -27.24
CA ARG A 432 29.46 52.55 -27.49
C ARG A 432 29.52 51.53 -26.35
N GLN A 433 30.71 51.25 -25.82
CA GLN A 433 30.87 50.36 -24.67
C GLN A 433 30.25 50.94 -23.41
N ALA A 434 30.39 52.24 -23.16
CA ALA A 434 29.76 52.92 -22.02
C ALA A 434 28.23 52.86 -22.11
N LEU A 435 27.66 53.16 -23.28
CA LEU A 435 26.21 53.02 -23.53
C LEU A 435 25.76 51.56 -23.36
N ARG A 436 26.54 50.59 -23.87
CA ARG A 436 26.25 49.16 -23.67
C ARG A 436 26.24 48.79 -22.19
N ARG A 437 27.21 49.26 -21.40
CA ARG A 437 27.28 49.02 -19.95
C ARG A 437 26.08 49.64 -19.22
N GLN A 438 25.68 50.86 -19.58
CA GLN A 438 24.47 51.49 -19.02
C GLN A 438 23.21 50.65 -19.31
N ILE A 439 23.04 50.19 -20.55
CA ILE A 439 21.91 49.33 -20.93
C ILE A 439 21.93 48.00 -20.16
N ILE A 440 23.11 47.40 -19.98
CA ILE A 440 23.26 46.17 -19.18
C ILE A 440 22.83 46.42 -17.73
N GLU A 441 23.27 47.50 -17.11
CA GLU A 441 22.92 47.83 -15.72
C GLU A 441 21.42 48.12 -15.56
N GLU A 442 20.81 48.86 -16.50
CA GLU A 442 19.36 49.08 -16.52
C GLU A 442 18.58 47.75 -16.63
N GLU A 443 19.00 46.86 -17.52
CA GLU A 443 18.33 45.57 -17.70
C GLU A 443 18.58 44.62 -16.53
N ARG A 444 19.77 44.66 -15.90
CA ARG A 444 20.09 43.98 -14.64
C ARG A 444 19.11 44.41 -13.56
N GLN A 445 18.93 45.71 -13.35
CA GLN A 445 17.98 46.24 -12.36
C GLN A 445 16.53 45.88 -12.69
N ARG A 446 16.12 45.93 -13.97
CA ARG A 446 14.78 45.49 -14.39
C ARG A 446 14.53 44.01 -14.10
N LEU A 447 15.50 43.14 -14.39
CA LEU A 447 15.42 41.71 -14.09
C LEU A 447 15.31 41.48 -12.58
N LEU A 448 16.18 42.12 -11.79
CA LEU A 448 16.14 42.02 -10.33
C LEU A 448 14.80 42.51 -9.76
N LYS A 449 14.26 43.66 -10.22
CA LYS A 449 12.94 44.16 -9.79
C LYS A 449 11.80 43.18 -10.04
N ARG A 450 11.80 42.51 -11.19
CA ARG A 450 10.77 41.53 -11.55
C ARG A 450 10.82 40.27 -10.70
N HIS A 451 12.03 39.78 -10.42
CA HIS A 451 12.22 38.45 -9.83
C HIS A 451 12.49 38.47 -8.32
N ALA A 452 13.06 39.56 -7.77
CA ALA A 452 13.47 39.61 -6.37
C ALA A 452 12.29 39.44 -5.40
N THR A 453 11.16 40.09 -5.67
CA THR A 453 9.95 39.96 -4.83
C THR A 453 9.40 38.53 -4.82
N GLN A 454 9.43 37.85 -5.96
CA GLN A 454 8.93 36.47 -6.10
C GLN A 454 9.88 35.43 -5.48
N LEU A 455 11.18 35.72 -5.48
CA LEU A 455 12.25 34.88 -4.95
C LEU A 455 12.70 35.32 -3.55
N LEU A 456 11.87 36.08 -2.84
CA LEU A 456 12.14 36.45 -1.46
C LEU A 456 12.44 35.19 -0.63
N GLY A 457 13.63 35.12 -0.05
CA GLY A 457 14.10 33.99 0.73
C GLY A 457 14.76 32.85 -0.04
N TYR A 458 14.81 32.91 -1.38
CA TYR A 458 15.48 31.91 -2.23
C TYR A 458 16.53 32.54 -3.16
N LEU A 459 16.85 33.82 -2.96
CA LEU A 459 17.81 34.57 -3.77
C LEU A 459 19.27 34.10 -3.49
N PRO A 460 20.06 33.77 -4.53
CA PRO A 460 21.48 33.44 -4.38
C PRO A 460 22.32 34.56 -3.76
N LYS A 461 23.33 34.18 -2.96
CA LYS A 461 24.25 35.13 -2.30
C LYS A 461 25.03 35.95 -3.36
N GLY A 462 25.20 37.25 -3.10
CA GLY A 462 26.01 38.14 -3.94
C GLY A 462 25.34 38.68 -5.22
N LEU A 463 24.02 38.49 -5.39
CA LEU A 463 23.30 39.03 -6.56
C LEU A 463 22.91 40.52 -6.43
N LEU A 464 22.71 40.99 -5.20
CA LEU A 464 22.33 42.38 -4.90
C LEU A 464 23.55 43.16 -4.41
N VAL A 465 23.78 44.32 -5.01
CA VAL A 465 24.71 45.35 -4.54
C VAL A 465 23.97 46.29 -3.60
N GLU A 466 24.66 46.94 -2.66
CA GLU A 466 24.05 47.84 -1.67
C GLU A 466 23.19 48.96 -2.30
N ASP A 467 23.60 49.45 -3.48
CA ASP A 467 22.83 50.44 -4.25
C ASP A 467 21.55 49.88 -4.87
N ASP A 468 21.48 48.56 -5.12
CA ASP A 468 20.27 47.93 -5.66
C ASP A 468 19.15 47.93 -4.61
N LEU A 469 19.49 47.78 -3.32
CA LEU A 469 18.52 47.78 -2.21
C LEU A 469 17.69 49.07 -2.17
N LYS A 470 18.27 50.21 -2.57
CA LYS A 470 17.59 51.53 -2.63
C LYS A 470 16.41 51.56 -3.61
N HIS A 471 16.35 50.61 -4.54
CA HIS A 471 15.33 50.53 -5.57
C HIS A 471 14.17 49.58 -5.25
N PHE A 472 14.22 48.91 -4.09
CA PHE A 472 13.17 48.01 -3.59
C PHE A 472 12.40 48.60 -2.41
N ASP A 473 11.18 48.09 -2.19
CA ASP A 473 10.27 48.48 -1.11
C ASP A 473 10.84 48.19 0.29
N GLU A 474 10.38 48.92 1.31
CA GLU A 474 10.85 48.75 2.69
C GLU A 474 10.65 47.32 3.23
N ASP A 475 9.57 46.66 2.83
CA ASP A 475 9.26 45.29 3.27
C ASP A 475 10.27 44.28 2.73
N PHE A 476 10.74 44.49 1.49
CA PHE A 476 11.79 43.68 0.90
C PHE A 476 13.11 43.87 1.65
N ARG A 477 13.48 45.12 1.96
CA ARG A 477 14.71 45.45 2.71
C ARG A 477 14.71 44.82 4.09
N LYS A 478 13.63 45.01 4.87
CA LYS A 478 13.51 44.46 6.23
C LYS A 478 13.63 42.94 6.26
N ASN A 479 13.03 42.24 5.29
CA ASN A 479 13.08 40.78 5.23
C ASN A 479 14.42 40.24 4.73
N PHE A 480 15.10 40.97 3.84
CA PHE A 480 16.44 40.62 3.38
C PHE A 480 17.50 40.84 4.47
N GLU A 481 17.45 41.96 5.18
CA GLU A 481 18.37 42.31 6.28
C GLU A 481 18.20 41.40 7.50
N LYS A 482 16.96 41.10 7.92
CA LYS A 482 16.68 40.19 9.04
C LYS A 482 17.33 38.83 8.84
N ARG A 483 17.32 38.32 7.61
CA ARG A 483 17.92 37.01 7.31
C ARG A 483 19.44 37.07 7.19
N GLN A 484 20.02 38.19 6.72
CA GLN A 484 21.47 38.38 6.85
C GLN A 484 21.90 38.29 8.31
N ALA A 485 21.13 38.87 9.25
CA ALA A 485 21.40 38.79 10.68
C ALA A 485 21.24 37.37 11.26
N ASP A 486 20.19 36.62 10.86
CA ASP A 486 20.00 35.22 11.31
C ASP A 486 21.10 34.28 10.77
N ILE A 487 21.68 34.54 9.60
CA ILE A 487 22.73 33.72 8.98
C ILE A 487 24.12 33.94 9.60
N PHE A 488 24.34 35.02 10.35
CA PHE A 488 25.55 35.17 11.17
C PHE A 488 25.49 34.39 12.50
N SER A 489 24.38 33.69 12.78
CA SER A 489 24.39 32.60 13.75
C SER A 489 24.98 31.36 13.07
N GLU A 490 26.17 31.00 13.53
CA GLU A 490 27.00 29.90 13.03
C GLU A 490 26.34 28.55 13.35
N ASP A 491 25.32 28.16 12.59
CA ASP A 491 24.84 26.79 12.52
C ASP A 491 23.98 26.65 11.25
N ASP A 492 24.08 25.51 10.58
CA ASP A 492 23.17 25.05 9.52
C ASP A 492 23.54 25.41 8.06
N TRP A 493 24.68 24.87 7.57
CA TRP A 493 24.85 24.52 6.15
C TRP A 493 25.60 23.20 5.91
N ASP A 494 25.57 22.25 6.85
CA ASP A 494 26.07 20.88 6.63
C ASP A 494 25.07 19.85 7.18
N GLN A 495 24.07 19.49 6.36
CA GLN A 495 23.37 18.21 6.43
C GLN A 495 22.62 17.87 5.14
#